data_AF-A0A7H4Q0T8-F1
#
_entry.id   AF-A0A7H4Q0T8-F1
#
_cell.length_a   1.000
_cell.length_b   1.000
_cell.length_c   1.000
_cell.angle_alpha   90.00
_cell.angle_beta   90.00
_cell.angle_gamma   90.00
#
_symmetry.space_group_name_H-M   'P 1'
#
loop_
_entity.id
_entity.type
_entity.pdbx_description
1 polymer ?
#
loop_
_entity_poly.entity_id
_entity_poly.type
_entity_poly.pdbx_seq_one_letter_code
_entity_poly.pdbx_strand_id
1 'polypeptide(L)'
;MTTYPVEYFLPAIPLATRFLLCLRWRALMAERLPESAQERDIHRTFIFSLAGFSFTAVAAFAVLDSAARVTLKLPTWYMLVSFVSLLGSLNLQSYKSRRWQNQLATALLEVGTLSLMFALVALLFTANFGCEFQWIATAVTLGTWWTDHVIRIRLDYKYLTRRLARIHRRSV
;
A
#
# COMPACT_ATOMS: atom_id res chain seq x y z
N MET A 1 -22.49 -11.19 8.04
CA MET A 1 -21.23 -11.76 7.51
C MET A 1 -20.32 -12.06 8.70
N THR A 2 -19.88 -13.31 8.84
CA THR A 2 -18.78 -13.68 9.74
C THR A 2 -17.49 -13.13 9.13
N THR A 3 -16.93 -12.07 9.69
CA THR A 3 -15.61 -11.57 9.27
C THR A 3 -14.55 -12.54 9.78
N TYR A 4 -13.74 -13.09 8.88
CA TYR A 4 -12.62 -13.92 9.27
C TYR A 4 -11.44 -13.04 9.68
N PRO A 5 -10.65 -13.43 10.70
CA PRO A 5 -9.50 -12.64 11.15
C PRO A 5 -8.49 -12.36 10.02
N VAL A 6 -8.43 -13.23 9.01
CA VAL A 6 -7.56 -13.07 7.84
C VAL A 6 -7.84 -11.81 7.02
N GLU A 7 -9.10 -11.35 6.96
CA GLU A 7 -9.51 -10.18 6.17
C GLU A 7 -8.79 -8.91 6.65
N TYR A 8 -8.61 -8.78 7.97
CA TYR A 8 -7.92 -7.65 8.59
C TYR A 8 -6.44 -7.55 8.21
N PHE A 9 -5.83 -8.65 7.76
CA PHE A 9 -4.42 -8.74 7.39
C PHE A 9 -4.17 -8.67 5.88
N LEU A 10 -5.20 -8.75 5.04
CA LEU A 10 -5.05 -8.66 3.58
C LEU A 10 -4.28 -7.41 3.11
N PRO A 11 -4.44 -6.23 3.73
CA PRO A 11 -3.67 -5.07 3.33
C PRO A 11 -2.16 -5.19 3.55
N ALA A 12 -1.69 -6.16 4.36
CA ALA A 12 -0.27 -6.34 4.65
C ALA A 12 0.51 -7.06 3.53
N ILE A 13 -0.15 -7.52 2.46
CA ILE A 13 0.50 -8.21 1.32
C ILE A 13 1.71 -7.42 0.76
N PRO A 14 1.64 -6.11 0.51
CA PRO A 14 2.79 -5.33 0.03
C PRO A 14 3.97 -5.29 1.00
N LEU A 15 3.70 -5.29 2.31
CA LEU A 15 4.75 -5.38 3.32
C LEU A 15 5.46 -6.72 3.22
N ALA A 16 4.71 -7.81 3.11
CA ALA A 16 5.28 -9.15 2.99
C ALA A 16 6.13 -9.29 1.71
N THR A 17 5.61 -8.90 0.55
CA THR A 17 6.33 -9.04 -0.73
C THR A 17 7.61 -8.20 -0.77
N ARG A 18 7.56 -6.95 -0.30
CA ARG A 18 8.74 -6.07 -0.24
C ARG A 18 9.70 -6.46 0.88
N PHE A 19 9.23 -7.02 1.98
CA PHE A 19 10.10 -7.55 3.03
C PHE A 19 10.92 -8.74 2.52
N LEU A 20 10.30 -9.68 1.79
CA LEU A 20 11.01 -10.79 1.14
C LEU A 20 12.08 -10.29 0.15
N LEU A 21 11.76 -9.23 -0.60
CA LEU A 21 12.70 -8.57 -1.49
C LEU A 21 13.86 -7.94 -0.69
N CYS A 22 13.58 -7.24 0.40
CA CYS A 22 14.62 -6.68 1.27
C CYS A 22 15.55 -7.76 1.86
N LEU A 23 14.99 -8.88 2.32
CA LEU A 23 15.76 -10.00 2.85
C LEU A 23 16.69 -10.61 1.79
N ARG A 24 16.17 -10.87 0.59
CA ARG A 24 16.92 -11.49 -0.51
C ARG A 24 18.11 -10.65 -0.97
N TRP A 25 17.97 -9.32 -1.00
CA TRP A 25 19.05 -8.39 -1.38
C TRP A 25 19.59 -7.56 -0.21
N ARG A 26 19.63 -8.13 1.00
CA ARG A 26 20.03 -7.42 2.24
C ARG A 26 21.30 -6.57 2.11
N ALA A 27 22.31 -7.08 1.39
CA ALA A 27 23.58 -6.38 1.20
C ALA A 27 23.42 -5.08 0.40
N LEU A 28 22.61 -5.12 -0.68
CA LEU A 28 22.31 -3.94 -1.49
C LEU A 28 21.39 -2.96 -0.75
N MET A 29 20.53 -3.48 0.15
CA MET A 29 19.53 -2.68 0.86
C MET A 29 20.11 -1.75 1.92
N ALA A 30 21.29 -2.09 2.45
CA ALA A 30 22.01 -1.24 3.39
C ALA A 30 22.63 0.01 2.73
N GLU A 31 22.77 0.01 1.41
CA GLU A 31 23.41 1.11 0.69
C GLU A 31 22.63 2.42 0.78
N ARG A 32 23.39 3.52 0.87
CA ARG A 32 22.85 4.88 0.83
C ARG A 32 22.30 5.21 -0.56
N LEU A 33 21.17 5.89 -0.60
CA LEU A 33 20.57 6.37 -1.83
C LEU A 33 21.36 7.56 -2.39
N PRO A 34 21.50 7.70 -3.71
CA PRO A 34 22.00 8.94 -4.32
C PRO A 34 21.06 10.10 -4.00
N GLU A 35 21.57 11.33 -3.95
CA GLU A 35 20.80 12.53 -3.58
C GLU A 35 19.55 12.71 -4.45
N SER A 36 19.63 12.45 -5.75
CA SER A 36 18.48 12.47 -6.66
C SER A 36 17.38 11.47 -6.30
N ALA A 37 17.71 10.34 -5.68
CA ALA A 37 16.73 9.38 -5.19
C ALA A 37 16.25 9.67 -3.76
N GLN A 38 16.95 10.56 -3.05
CA GLN A 38 16.51 11.08 -1.75
C GLN A 38 15.46 12.18 -1.91
N GLU A 39 15.19 12.65 -3.13
CA GLU A 39 14.19 13.68 -3.43
C GLU A 39 12.83 13.34 -2.77
N ARG A 40 12.34 14.30 -1.99
CA ARG A 40 11.36 14.07 -0.90
C ARG A 40 9.94 14.47 -1.27
N ASP A 41 9.77 15.24 -2.35
CA ASP A 41 8.51 15.96 -2.59
C ASP A 41 7.65 15.40 -3.73
N ILE A 42 8.16 14.53 -4.61
CA ILE A 42 7.47 14.10 -5.84
C ILE A 42 6.08 13.49 -5.56
N HIS A 43 5.91 12.76 -4.46
CA HIS A 43 4.65 12.07 -4.13
C HIS A 43 3.92 12.67 -2.93
N ARG A 44 4.42 13.77 -2.38
CA ARG A 44 3.98 14.28 -1.07
C ARG A 44 2.55 14.81 -1.10
N THR A 45 2.22 15.62 -2.11
CA THR A 45 0.86 16.18 -2.28
C THR A 45 -0.19 15.09 -2.49
N PHE A 46 0.12 14.09 -3.33
CA PHE A 46 -0.78 12.97 -3.58
C PHE A 46 -1.06 12.15 -2.32
N ILE A 47 -0.01 11.80 -1.58
CA ILE A 47 -0.13 11.02 -0.34
C ILE A 47 -0.90 11.81 0.72
N PHE A 48 -0.64 13.12 0.83
CA PHE A 48 -1.35 13.98 1.77
C PHE A 48 -2.84 14.06 1.46
N SER A 49 -3.22 14.22 0.18
CA SER A 49 -4.62 14.22 -0.24
C SER A 49 -5.33 12.90 0.08
N LEU A 50 -4.68 11.76 -0.19
CA LEU A 50 -5.26 10.45 0.13
C LEU A 50 -5.36 10.20 1.64
N ALA A 51 -4.39 10.66 2.42
CA ALA A 51 -4.43 10.57 3.88
C ALA A 51 -5.58 11.41 4.45
N GLY A 52 -5.73 12.66 3.97
CA GLY A 52 -6.85 13.53 4.34
C GLY A 52 -8.21 12.93 3.98
N PHE A 53 -8.34 12.37 2.77
CA PHE A 53 -9.54 11.62 2.36
C PHE A 53 -9.82 10.45 3.30
N SER A 54 -8.79 9.66 3.62
CA SER A 54 -8.93 8.49 4.49
C SER A 54 -9.42 8.88 5.89
N PHE A 55 -8.81 9.91 6.49
CA PHE A 55 -9.21 10.43 7.79
C PHE A 55 -10.67 10.89 7.81
N THR A 56 -11.07 11.71 6.84
CA THR A 56 -12.45 12.21 6.73
C THR A 56 -13.46 11.09 6.57
N ALA A 57 -13.14 10.07 5.77
CA ALA A 57 -14.00 8.92 5.58
C ALA A 57 -14.10 8.01 6.83
N VAL A 58 -13.02 7.83 7.60
CA VAL A 58 -13.09 7.15 8.91
C VAL A 58 -14.09 7.85 9.82
N ALA A 59 -14.00 9.18 9.94
CA ALA A 59 -14.93 9.96 10.76
C ALA A 59 -16.38 9.83 10.26
N ALA A 60 -16.59 9.94 8.94
CA ALA A 60 -17.90 9.80 8.33
C ALA A 60 -18.51 8.41 8.57
N PHE A 61 -17.73 7.33 8.42
CA PHE A 61 -18.21 5.97 8.65
C PHE A 61 -18.52 5.70 10.12
N ALA A 62 -17.71 6.22 11.05
CA ALA A 62 -18.01 6.11 12.48
C ALA A 62 -19.33 6.81 12.85
N VAL A 63 -19.58 8.00 12.30
CA VAL A 63 -20.85 8.71 12.50
C VAL A 63 -22.02 7.95 11.85
N LEU A 64 -21.85 7.46 10.63
CA LEU A 64 -22.89 6.75 9.90
C LEU A 64 -23.25 5.40 10.53
N ASP A 65 -22.27 4.63 11.00
CA ASP A 65 -22.47 3.37 11.73
C ASP A 65 -23.32 3.61 12.99
N SER A 66 -23.01 4.67 13.75
CA SER A 66 -23.79 5.07 14.93
C SER A 66 -25.21 5.55 14.59
N ALA A 67 -25.37 6.31 13.51
CA ALA A 67 -26.65 6.93 13.16
C ALA A 67 -27.61 5.95 12.47
N ALA A 68 -27.11 5.15 11.52
CA ALA A 68 -27.91 4.28 10.67
C ALA A 68 -27.92 2.81 11.13
N ARG A 69 -27.12 2.44 12.14
CA ARG A 69 -26.96 1.05 12.64
C ARG A 69 -26.58 0.06 11.54
N VAL A 70 -25.92 0.53 10.49
CA VAL A 70 -25.35 -0.30 9.42
C VAL A 70 -23.99 -0.78 9.87
N THR A 71 -23.65 -2.06 9.65
CA THR A 71 -22.33 -2.59 10.07
C THR A 71 -21.23 -2.14 9.11
N LEU A 72 -20.50 -1.07 9.44
CA LEU A 72 -19.42 -0.50 8.63
C LEU A 72 -18.01 -0.77 9.20
N LYS A 73 -17.89 -1.76 10.09
CA LYS A 73 -16.64 -2.09 10.79
C LYS A 73 -15.48 -2.38 9.82
N LEU A 74 -15.70 -3.20 8.79
CA LEU A 74 -14.66 -3.63 7.88
C LEU A 74 -14.18 -2.50 6.94
N PRO A 75 -15.07 -1.73 6.26
CA PRO A 75 -14.67 -0.52 5.56
C PRO A 75 -13.90 0.47 6.45
N THR A 76 -14.37 0.70 7.67
CA THR A 76 -13.73 1.63 8.62
C THR A 76 -12.31 1.17 8.98
N TRP A 77 -12.12 -0.12 9.23
CA TRP A 77 -10.79 -0.69 9.46
C TRP A 77 -9.85 -0.43 8.29
N TYR A 78 -10.28 -0.72 7.06
CA TYR A 78 -9.46 -0.50 5.89
C TYR A 78 -9.14 0.99 5.65
N MET A 79 -10.08 1.90 5.90
CA MET A 79 -9.79 3.34 5.84
C MET A 79 -8.78 3.78 6.90
N LEU A 80 -8.84 3.21 8.11
CA LEU A 80 -7.85 3.49 9.16
C LEU A 80 -6.47 2.97 8.78
N VAL A 81 -6.36 1.72 8.30
CA VAL A 81 -5.10 1.16 7.82
C VAL A 81 -4.54 1.97 6.66
N SER A 82 -5.41 2.44 5.75
CA SER A 82 -5.03 3.37 4.69
C SER A 82 -4.38 4.62 5.24
N PHE A 83 -5.09 5.32 6.12
CA PHE A 83 -4.63 6.57 6.72
C PHE A 83 -3.26 6.42 7.41
N VAL A 84 -3.14 5.43 8.30
CA VAL A 84 -1.90 5.20 9.07
C VAL A 84 -0.74 4.85 8.14
N SER A 85 -0.98 4.01 7.13
CA SER A 85 0.06 3.59 6.19
C SER A 85 0.51 4.73 5.28
N LEU A 86 -0.42 5.57 4.80
CA LEU A 86 -0.11 6.75 4.00
C LEU A 86 0.70 7.78 4.81
N LEU A 87 0.31 8.07 6.06
CA LEU A 87 1.11 8.92 6.96
C LEU A 87 2.49 8.32 7.25
N GLY A 88 2.56 7.00 7.50
CA GLY A 88 3.81 6.29 7.68
C GLY A 88 4.73 6.42 6.46
N SER A 89 4.18 6.24 5.26
CA SER A 89 4.91 6.43 4.00
C SER A 89 5.42 7.86 3.85
N LEU A 90 4.58 8.86 4.10
CA LEU A 90 4.93 10.28 4.03
C LEU A 90 6.10 10.63 4.94
N ASN A 91 6.01 10.19 6.20
CA ASN A 91 7.04 10.39 7.20
C ASN A 91 8.34 9.73 6.76
N LEU A 92 8.29 8.44 6.39
CA LEU A 92 9.49 7.69 5.99
C LEU A 92 10.16 8.28 4.74
N GLN A 93 9.39 8.81 3.79
CA GLN A 93 9.94 9.51 2.62
C GLN A 93 10.71 10.78 2.99
N SER A 94 10.34 11.45 4.08
CA SER A 94 10.95 12.70 4.52
C SER A 94 12.38 12.53 5.08
N TYR A 95 12.72 11.33 5.56
CA TYR A 95 14.03 11.03 6.14
C TYR A 95 14.73 9.81 5.51
N LYS A 96 14.26 9.36 4.34
CA LYS A 96 14.89 8.23 3.62
C LYS A 96 16.34 8.56 3.27
N SER A 97 17.22 7.64 3.62
CA SER A 97 18.66 7.70 3.37
C SER A 97 19.20 6.39 2.81
N ARG A 98 18.59 5.26 3.17
CA ARG A 98 18.97 3.90 2.73
C ARG A 98 17.90 3.28 1.84
N ARG A 99 18.30 2.33 1.00
CA ARG A 99 17.39 1.64 0.06
C ARG A 99 16.26 0.89 0.76
N TRP A 100 16.53 0.24 1.89
CA TRP A 100 15.48 -0.45 2.66
C TRP A 100 14.39 0.52 3.14
N GLN A 101 14.73 1.76 3.48
CA GLN A 101 13.76 2.79 3.89
C GLN A 101 12.88 3.18 2.71
N ASN A 102 13.46 3.30 1.50
CA ASN A 102 12.67 3.53 0.29
C ASN A 102 11.70 2.36 0.02
N GLN A 103 12.17 1.13 0.15
CA GLN A 103 11.32 -0.06 -0.02
C GLN A 103 10.18 -0.13 1.01
N LEU A 104 10.47 0.19 2.27
CA LEU A 104 9.43 0.28 3.31
C LEU A 104 8.46 1.45 3.04
N ALA A 105 8.93 2.57 2.51
CA ALA A 105 8.07 3.72 2.19
C ALA A 105 7.09 3.36 1.08
N THR A 106 7.60 2.67 0.05
CA THR A 106 6.79 2.18 -1.05
C THR A 106 5.84 1.08 -0.58
N ALA A 107 6.26 0.20 0.33
CA ALA A 107 5.38 -0.82 0.91
C ALA A 107 4.21 -0.17 1.65
N LEU A 108 4.47 0.80 2.53
CA LEU A 108 3.42 1.53 3.25
C LEU A 108 2.49 2.29 2.32
N LEU A 109 3.01 2.86 1.22
CA LEU A 109 2.18 3.49 0.20
C LEU A 109 1.23 2.47 -0.45
N GLU A 110 1.76 1.30 -0.83
CA GLU A 110 0.99 0.22 -1.44
C GLU A 110 -0.03 -0.40 -0.47
N VAL A 111 0.30 -0.54 0.82
CA VAL A 111 -0.67 -0.89 1.87
C VAL A 111 -1.77 0.15 1.94
N GLY A 112 -1.40 1.43 1.93
CA GLY A 112 -2.32 2.55 1.94
C GLY A 112 -3.34 2.46 0.81
N THR A 113 -2.85 2.36 -0.43
CA THR A 113 -3.70 2.28 -1.61
C THR A 113 -4.51 0.98 -1.67
N LEU A 114 -3.94 -0.17 -1.32
CA LEU A 114 -4.68 -1.44 -1.27
C LEU A 114 -5.81 -1.40 -0.24
N SER A 115 -5.56 -0.79 0.92
CA SER A 115 -6.59 -0.64 1.95
C SER A 115 -7.74 0.24 1.46
N LEU A 116 -7.47 1.34 0.74
CA LEU A 116 -8.53 2.13 0.10
C LEU A 116 -9.37 1.30 -0.88
N MET A 117 -8.71 0.48 -1.69
CA MET A 117 -9.40 -0.39 -2.64
C MET A 117 -10.27 -1.43 -1.92
N PHE A 118 -9.78 -2.05 -0.84
CA PHE A 118 -10.58 -2.96 -0.02
C PHE A 118 -11.72 -2.26 0.73
N ALA A 119 -11.51 -1.02 1.20
CA ALA A 119 -12.59 -0.24 1.80
C ALA A 119 -13.72 0.00 0.80
N LEU A 120 -13.40 0.37 -0.44
CA LEU A 120 -14.37 0.55 -1.51
C LEU A 120 -15.13 -0.76 -1.79
N VAL A 121 -14.41 -1.88 -1.95
CA VAL A 121 -15.03 -3.20 -2.16
C VAL A 121 -15.95 -3.57 -0.99
N ALA A 122 -15.50 -3.40 0.25
CA ALA A 122 -16.30 -3.70 1.43
C ALA A 122 -17.58 -2.84 1.50
N LEU A 123 -17.51 -1.56 1.07
CA LEU A 123 -18.70 -0.70 0.97
C LEU A 123 -19.65 -1.17 -0.13
N LEU A 124 -19.14 -1.57 -1.30
CA LEU A 124 -19.96 -2.07 -2.40
C LEU A 124 -20.75 -3.32 -2.00
N PHE A 125 -20.15 -4.21 -1.22
CA PHE A 125 -20.81 -5.41 -0.69
C PHE A 125 -21.71 -5.14 0.52
N THR A 126 -21.51 -4.02 1.22
CA THR A 126 -22.43 -3.58 2.28
C THR A 126 -23.65 -2.85 1.71
N ALA A 127 -23.48 -2.23 0.54
CA ALA A 127 -24.56 -1.60 -0.20
C ALA A 127 -25.42 -2.64 -0.94
N ASN A 128 -26.71 -2.34 -1.10
CA ASN A 128 -27.67 -3.19 -1.82
C ASN A 128 -27.53 -3.07 -3.36
N PHE A 129 -26.30 -3.20 -3.88
CA PHE A 129 -26.05 -3.26 -5.32
C PHE A 129 -26.27 -4.68 -5.86
N GLY A 130 -26.50 -4.80 -7.17
CA GLY A 130 -26.57 -6.09 -7.85
C GLY A 130 -25.24 -6.85 -7.81
N CYS A 131 -25.31 -8.18 -7.66
CA CYS A 131 -24.14 -9.06 -7.55
C CYS A 131 -23.17 -8.92 -8.74
N GLU A 132 -23.70 -8.80 -9.96
CA GLU A 132 -22.89 -8.62 -11.18
C GLU A 132 -22.02 -7.35 -11.11
N PHE A 133 -22.63 -6.23 -10.69
CA PHE A 133 -21.91 -4.96 -10.54
C PHE A 133 -20.83 -5.04 -9.46
N GLN A 134 -21.14 -5.64 -8.30
CA GLN A 134 -20.18 -5.79 -7.20
C GLN A 134 -18.93 -6.57 -7.65
N TRP A 135 -19.11 -7.68 -8.38
CA TRP A 135 -18.00 -8.48 -8.88
C TRP A 135 -17.19 -7.77 -9.95
N ILE A 136 -17.84 -7.11 -10.92
CA ILE A 136 -17.15 -6.36 -11.97
C ILE A 136 -16.33 -5.22 -11.35
N ALA A 137 -16.93 -4.43 -10.46
CA ALA A 137 -16.24 -3.35 -9.77
C ALA A 137 -15.04 -3.88 -8.96
N THR A 138 -15.23 -4.98 -8.23
CA THR A 138 -14.15 -5.63 -7.46
C THR A 138 -13.01 -6.10 -8.36
N ALA A 139 -13.32 -6.74 -9.48
CA ALA A 139 -12.33 -7.23 -10.43
C ALA A 139 -11.52 -6.09 -11.06
N VAL A 140 -12.18 -4.99 -11.45
CA VAL A 140 -11.52 -3.81 -12.01
C VAL A 140 -10.63 -3.14 -10.96
N THR A 141 -11.17 -2.90 -9.76
CA THR A 141 -10.48 -2.24 -8.66
C THR A 141 -9.24 -3.03 -8.19
N LEU A 142 -9.42 -4.31 -7.84
CA LEU A 142 -8.32 -5.14 -7.33
C LEU A 142 -7.38 -5.60 -8.45
N GLY A 143 -7.90 -5.86 -9.65
CA GLY A 143 -7.10 -6.28 -10.80
C GLY A 143 -6.13 -5.19 -11.27
N THR A 144 -6.56 -3.93 -11.27
CA THR A 144 -5.69 -2.79 -11.61
C THR A 144 -4.56 -2.65 -10.59
N TRP A 145 -4.90 -2.69 -9.30
CA TRP A 145 -3.90 -2.62 -8.23
C TRP A 145 -2.92 -3.79 -8.27
N TRP A 146 -3.42 -5.02 -8.45
CA TRP A 146 -2.60 -6.23 -8.50
C TRP A 146 -1.61 -6.19 -9.66
N THR A 147 -2.07 -5.77 -10.84
CA THR A 147 -1.22 -5.64 -12.03
C THR A 147 -0.08 -4.64 -11.80
N ASP A 148 -0.38 -3.45 -11.26
CA ASP A 148 0.63 -2.45 -10.92
C ASP A 148 1.63 -2.98 -9.88
N HIS A 149 1.15 -3.61 -8.82
CA HIS A 149 2.01 -4.19 -7.78
C HIS A 149 2.98 -5.25 -8.35
N VAL A 150 2.48 -6.20 -9.13
CA VAL A 150 3.30 -7.25 -9.76
C VAL A 150 4.35 -6.64 -10.69
N ILE A 151 3.99 -5.64 -11.48
CA ILE A 151 4.94 -4.94 -12.36
C ILE A 151 6.04 -4.26 -11.54
N ARG A 152 5.69 -3.53 -10.47
CA ARG A 152 6.68 -2.86 -9.59
C ARG A 152 7.66 -3.85 -8.98
N ILE A 153 7.16 -4.96 -8.42
CA ILE A 153 8.02 -6.00 -7.84
C ILE A 153 8.94 -6.61 -8.90
N ARG A 154 8.45 -6.88 -10.11
CA ARG A 154 9.26 -7.40 -11.22
C ARG A 154 10.36 -6.42 -11.64
N LEU A 155 10.05 -5.12 -11.70
CA LEU A 155 11.01 -4.08 -12.04
C LEU A 155 12.08 -3.94 -10.96
N ASP A 156 11.71 -3.93 -9.68
CA ASP A 156 12.63 -3.88 -8.55
C ASP A 156 13.56 -5.11 -8.54
N TYR A 157 13.00 -6.31 -8.75
CA TYR A 157 13.77 -7.56 -8.86
C TYR A 157 14.81 -7.47 -9.99
N LYS A 158 14.39 -7.03 -11.19
CA LYS A 158 15.25 -6.90 -12.36
C LYS A 158 16.36 -5.88 -12.13
N TYR A 159 16.03 -4.75 -11.49
CA TYR A 159 17.00 -3.72 -11.14
C TYR A 159 18.08 -4.24 -10.18
N LEU A 160 17.68 -4.89 -9.08
CA LEU A 160 18.60 -5.38 -8.07
C LEU A 160 19.51 -6.50 -8.61
N THR A 161 18.96 -7.39 -9.42
CA THR A 161 19.73 -8.46 -10.08
C THR A 161 20.81 -7.88 -11.00
N ARG A 162 20.46 -6.90 -11.83
CA ARG A 162 21.42 -6.21 -12.72
C ARG A 162 22.51 -5.48 -11.93
N ARG A 163 22.14 -4.89 -10.79
CA ARG A 163 23.08 -4.15 -9.95
C ARG A 163 24.09 -5.07 -9.28
N LEU A 164 23.63 -6.21 -8.77
CA LEU A 164 24.51 -7.23 -8.20
C LEU A 164 25.53 -7.73 -9.24
N ALA A 165 25.08 -8.02 -10.46
CA ALA A 165 25.95 -8.45 -11.55
C ALA A 165 27.02 -7.41 -11.91
N ARG A 166 26.68 -6.10 -11.88
CA ARG A 166 27.65 -5.03 -12.12
C ARG A 166 28.70 -4.91 -11.02
N ILE A 167 28.32 -5.10 -9.76
CA ILE A 167 29.26 -5.07 -8.63
C ILE A 167 30.25 -6.24 -8.76
N HIS A 168 29.75 -7.44 -9.06
CA HIS A 168 30.60 -8.62 -9.23
C HIS A 168 31.60 -8.48 -10.38
N ARG A 169 31.20 -7.87 -11.51
CA ARG A 169 32.11 -7.58 -12.63
C ARG A 169 33.19 -6.53 -12.33
N ARG A 170 33.04 -5.72 -11.29
CA ARG A 170 34.03 -4.70 -10.89
C ARG A 170 35.00 -5.21 -9.83
N SER A 171 34.67 -6.32 -9.16
CA SER A 171 35.51 -6.95 -8.14
C SER A 171 36.42 -8.06 -8.69
N VAL A 172 36.29 -8.39 -9.97
CA VAL A 172 37.13 -9.31 -10.74
C VAL A 172 37.97 -8.46 -11.69
#